data_AF-A0A660HQI8-F1
#
_entry.id   AF-A0A660HQI8-F1
#
_cell.length_a   1.000
_cell.length_b   1.000
_cell.length_c   1.000
_cell.angle_alpha   90.00
_cell.angle_beta   90.00
_cell.angle_gamma   90.00
#
_symmetry.space_group_name_H-M   'P 1'
#
loop_
_entity.id
_entity.type
_entity.pdbx_description
1 polymer ?
#
loop_
_entity_poly.entity_id
_entity_poly.type
_entity_poly.pdbx_seq_one_letter_code
_entity_poly.pdbx_strand_id
1 'polypeptide(L)'
;MVPTDATGTTTVKLCSNNVCTVGGNGKIITLTNYNNAVNPTYDQLIEFLKADKTDEKPYTSTYVCSDFAKTLHDSAEKNGISAGWVGARGCNHAFNVFQTTDQGTIYIDCTGMPGGATLQDKQLNVAVGQPLTGKYLFRSGTVQMGCTVDNLLVYW
;
A
#
# COMPACT_ATOMS: atom_id res chain seq x y z
N MET A 1 -18.29 -16.27 4.25
CA MET A 1 -18.44 -16.99 2.97
C MET A 1 -17.42 -16.37 2.04
N VAL A 2 -16.27 -17.01 1.84
CA VAL A 2 -15.22 -16.51 0.94
C VAL A 2 -15.67 -16.83 -0.49
N PRO A 3 -15.80 -15.85 -1.41
CA PRO A 3 -16.06 -16.17 -2.80
C PRO A 3 -14.85 -16.91 -3.38
N THR A 4 -15.03 -18.21 -3.51
CA THR A 4 -14.21 -19.11 -4.32
C THR A 4 -14.22 -18.66 -5.78
N ASP A 5 -13.01 -18.58 -6.36
CA ASP A 5 -12.72 -18.83 -7.78
C ASP A 5 -13.48 -17.98 -8.82
N ALA A 6 -12.86 -16.86 -9.20
CA ALA A 6 -12.78 -16.49 -10.62
C ALA A 6 -11.29 -16.45 -10.99
N THR A 7 -10.79 -17.60 -11.45
CA THR A 7 -9.40 -18.07 -11.66
C THR A 7 -8.48 -17.27 -12.61
N GLY A 8 -8.58 -15.94 -12.65
CA GLY A 8 -7.66 -15.09 -13.40
C GLY A 8 -6.85 -14.18 -12.48
N THR A 9 -5.54 -14.16 -12.67
CA THR A 9 -4.70 -13.07 -12.20
C THR A 9 -4.19 -12.25 -13.37
N THR A 10 -4.02 -10.95 -13.15
CA THR A 10 -3.28 -10.09 -14.06
C THR A 10 -2.02 -9.58 -13.37
N THR A 11 -0.97 -9.35 -14.16
CA THR A 11 0.28 -8.79 -13.66
C THR A 11 0.45 -7.37 -14.16
N VAL A 12 0.55 -6.43 -13.24
CA VAL A 12 0.79 -5.02 -13.55
C VAL A 12 2.25 -4.69 -13.29
N LYS A 13 2.99 -4.34 -14.33
CA LYS A 13 4.38 -3.88 -14.20
C LYS A 13 4.38 -2.37 -13.96
N LEU A 14 5.02 -1.89 -12.90
CA LEU A 14 5.08 -0.46 -12.57
C LEU A 14 6.08 0.27 -13.46
N CYS A 15 5.76 0.40 -14.74
CA CYS A 15 6.55 1.13 -15.71
C CYS A 15 5.70 2.14 -16.47
N SER A 16 6.27 3.29 -16.77
CA SER A 16 5.69 4.29 -17.67
C SER A 16 6.81 4.97 -18.44
N ASN A 17 6.65 5.15 -19.76
CA ASN A 17 7.63 5.80 -20.64
C ASN A 17 9.07 5.28 -20.46
N ASN A 18 9.24 3.94 -20.44
CA ASN A 18 10.52 3.24 -20.21
C ASN A 18 11.18 3.49 -18.84
N VAL A 19 10.50 4.13 -17.89
CA VAL A 19 10.94 4.28 -16.49
C VAL A 19 10.14 3.30 -15.64
N CYS A 20 10.83 2.49 -14.84
CA CYS A 20 10.20 1.47 -14.00
C CYS A 20 10.49 1.72 -12.52
N THR A 21 9.51 1.47 -11.66
CA THR A 21 9.69 1.42 -10.21
C THR A 21 10.36 0.11 -9.82
N VAL A 22 11.36 0.19 -8.95
CA VAL A 22 12.08 -0.98 -8.42
C VAL A 22 11.93 -1.08 -6.90
N GLY A 23 12.06 -2.31 -6.40
CA GLY A 23 12.25 -2.59 -4.97
C GLY A 23 13.67 -2.27 -4.52
N GLY A 24 13.93 -2.43 -3.23
CA GLY A 24 15.27 -2.22 -2.65
C GLY A 24 16.32 -3.17 -3.22
N ASN A 25 15.89 -4.35 -3.69
CA ASN A 25 16.74 -5.32 -4.37
C ASN A 25 17.02 -4.99 -5.86
N GLY A 26 16.55 -3.85 -6.37
CA GLY A 26 16.74 -3.42 -7.76
C GLY A 26 15.86 -4.14 -8.79
N LYS A 27 14.98 -5.05 -8.37
CA LYS A 27 14.02 -5.71 -9.27
C LYS A 27 12.82 -4.81 -9.50
N ILE A 28 12.27 -4.87 -10.72
CA ILE A 28 11.06 -4.13 -11.06
C ILE A 28 9.89 -4.64 -10.21
N ILE A 29 9.12 -3.70 -9.67
CA ILE A 29 7.88 -4.01 -8.95
C ILE A 29 6.82 -4.44 -9.97
N THR A 30 6.24 -5.61 -9.73
CA THR A 30 5.06 -6.13 -10.42
C THR A 30 3.97 -6.38 -9.41
N LEU A 31 2.72 -6.04 -9.69
CA LEU A 31 1.56 -6.36 -8.84
C LEU A 31 0.83 -7.57 -9.38
N THR A 32 0.17 -8.32 -8.49
CA THR A 32 -0.73 -9.41 -8.88
C THR A 32 -2.15 -9.06 -8.49
N ASN A 33 -2.99 -8.81 -9.48
CA ASN A 33 -4.40 -8.49 -9.24
C ASN A 33 -5.24 -9.74 -9.46
N TYR A 34 -6.23 -9.92 -8.62
CA TYR A 34 -7.18 -11.01 -8.68
C TYR A 34 -8.49 -10.51 -9.26
N ASN A 35 -8.98 -11.16 -10.31
CA ASN A 35 -10.18 -10.69 -11.04
C ASN A 35 -11.46 -10.64 -10.19
N ASN A 36 -11.48 -11.31 -9.03
CA ASN A 36 -12.56 -11.31 -8.07
C ASN A 36 -12.33 -10.40 -6.86
N ALA A 37 -11.22 -9.66 -6.81
CA ALA A 37 -11.00 -8.68 -5.75
C ALA A 37 -11.97 -7.50 -5.91
N VAL A 38 -12.54 -7.04 -4.80
CA VAL A 38 -13.56 -6.00 -4.78
C VAL A 38 -13.24 -4.90 -3.78
N ASN A 39 -13.83 -3.73 -3.98
CA ASN A 39 -13.75 -2.61 -3.04
C ASN A 39 -14.34 -3.03 -1.67
N PRO A 40 -13.57 -2.93 -0.57
CA PRO A 40 -14.05 -3.32 0.75
C PRO A 40 -14.96 -2.22 1.36
N THR A 41 -15.65 -2.52 2.46
CA THR A 41 -16.06 -1.47 3.41
C THR A 41 -14.84 -1.00 4.21
N TYR A 42 -14.93 0.15 4.87
CA TYR A 42 -13.87 0.62 5.76
C TYR A 42 -13.59 -0.40 6.88
N ASP A 43 -14.63 -0.98 7.47
CA ASP A 43 -14.46 -1.98 8.54
C ASP A 43 -13.77 -3.26 8.04
N GLN A 44 -14.10 -3.73 6.83
CA GLN A 44 -13.41 -4.86 6.20
C GLN A 44 -11.94 -4.56 5.93
N LEU A 45 -11.62 -3.34 5.48
CA LEU A 45 -10.23 -2.89 5.31
C LEU A 45 -9.48 -2.92 6.64
N ILE A 46 -10.09 -2.39 7.71
CA ILE A 46 -9.46 -2.38 9.05
C ILE A 46 -9.28 -3.81 9.60
N GLU A 47 -10.23 -4.71 9.40
CA GLU A 47 -10.11 -6.11 9.80
C GLU A 47 -8.96 -6.81 9.06
N PHE A 48 -8.86 -6.59 7.74
CA PHE A 48 -7.75 -7.11 6.93
C PHE A 48 -6.39 -6.58 7.43
N LEU A 49 -6.26 -5.27 7.63
CA LEU A 49 -5.00 -4.65 8.07
C LEU A 49 -4.55 -5.13 9.46
N LYS A 50 -5.48 -5.46 10.36
CA LYS A 50 -5.14 -6.07 11.66
C LYS A 50 -4.57 -7.49 11.54
N ALA A 51 -4.93 -8.22 10.49
CA ALA A 51 -4.53 -9.61 10.29
C ALA A 51 -3.29 -9.74 9.39
N ASP A 52 -3.10 -8.79 8.47
CA ASP A 52 -1.90 -8.71 7.63
C ASP A 52 -0.66 -8.40 8.49
N LYS A 53 0.49 -8.97 8.10
CA LYS A 53 1.76 -8.86 8.84
C LYS A 53 2.87 -8.22 8.01
N THR A 54 2.50 -7.50 6.94
CA THR A 54 3.48 -6.83 6.09
C THR A 54 4.27 -5.80 6.89
N ASP A 55 3.59 -5.09 7.78
CA ASP A 55 4.13 -4.03 8.64
C ASP A 55 5.17 -4.56 9.66
N GLU A 56 5.07 -5.83 10.05
CA GLU A 56 6.01 -6.51 10.95
C GLU A 56 7.39 -6.77 10.32
N LYS A 57 7.50 -6.73 8.99
CA LYS A 57 8.75 -7.00 8.29
C LYS A 57 9.78 -5.90 8.58
N PRO A 58 11.07 -6.24 8.72
CA PRO A 58 12.12 -5.25 8.91
C PRO A 58 12.32 -4.43 7.64
N TYR A 59 12.40 -3.11 7.80
CA TYR A 59 12.88 -2.23 6.74
C TYR A 59 14.39 -2.45 6.56
N THR A 60 14.80 -2.75 5.33
CA THR A 60 16.21 -3.03 5.00
C THR A 60 16.61 -2.37 3.68
N SER A 61 17.88 -2.40 3.33
CA SER A 61 18.35 -1.91 2.03
C SER A 61 17.75 -2.67 0.83
N THR A 62 17.30 -3.90 1.02
CA THR A 62 16.75 -4.75 -0.05
C THR A 62 15.23 -4.93 0.02
N TYR A 63 14.58 -4.36 1.05
CA TYR A 63 13.14 -4.40 1.28
C TYR A 63 12.70 -3.04 1.83
N VAL A 64 12.26 -2.17 0.93
CA VAL A 64 11.96 -0.75 1.18
C VAL A 64 10.48 -0.46 0.94
N CYS A 65 10.04 0.80 1.12
CA CYS A 65 8.62 1.18 1.04
C CYS A 65 7.88 0.66 -0.21
N SER A 66 8.54 0.62 -1.37
CA SER A 66 7.95 0.06 -2.60
C SER A 66 7.67 -1.45 -2.50
N ASP A 67 8.53 -2.21 -1.81
CA ASP A 67 8.35 -3.64 -1.56
C ASP A 67 7.27 -3.91 -0.50
N PHE A 68 7.20 -3.10 0.56
CA PHE A 68 6.11 -3.16 1.54
C PHE A 68 4.77 -2.92 0.85
N ALA A 69 4.64 -1.84 0.08
CA ALA A 69 3.42 -1.50 -0.63
C ALA A 69 3.01 -2.57 -1.66
N LYS A 70 3.97 -3.20 -2.36
CA LYS A 70 3.71 -4.37 -3.21
C LYS A 70 3.18 -5.56 -2.39
N THR A 71 3.80 -5.83 -1.24
CA THR A 71 3.46 -6.98 -0.42
C THR A 71 2.05 -6.86 0.17
N LEU A 72 1.69 -5.67 0.69
CA LEU A 72 0.34 -5.41 1.17
C LEU A 72 -0.69 -5.47 0.05
N HIS A 73 -0.38 -4.90 -1.12
CA HIS A 73 -1.23 -4.98 -2.30
C HIS A 73 -1.55 -6.44 -2.66
N ASP A 74 -0.52 -7.26 -2.89
CA ASP A 74 -0.70 -8.65 -3.32
C ASP A 74 -1.41 -9.49 -2.23
N SER A 75 -1.20 -9.15 -0.95
CA SER A 75 -1.92 -9.76 0.17
C SER A 75 -3.41 -9.39 0.17
N ALA A 76 -3.75 -8.13 -0.04
CA ALA A 76 -5.13 -7.66 -0.10
C ALA A 76 -5.88 -8.32 -1.26
N GLU A 77 -5.31 -8.29 -2.46
CA GLU A 77 -5.88 -8.89 -3.67
C GLU A 77 -6.13 -10.39 -3.47
N LYS A 78 -5.17 -11.12 -2.89
CA LYS A 78 -5.32 -12.54 -2.54
C LYS A 78 -6.45 -12.80 -1.53
N ASN A 79 -6.78 -11.83 -0.68
CA ASN A 79 -7.89 -11.88 0.26
C ASN A 79 -9.22 -11.34 -0.33
N GLY A 80 -9.26 -11.07 -1.64
CA GLY A 80 -10.45 -10.57 -2.33
C GLY A 80 -10.71 -9.08 -2.13
N ILE A 81 -9.70 -8.32 -1.67
CA ILE A 81 -9.79 -6.88 -1.46
C ILE A 81 -9.01 -6.17 -2.57
N SER A 82 -9.69 -5.33 -3.35
CA SER A 82 -9.04 -4.55 -4.39
C SER A 82 -8.15 -3.47 -3.77
N ALA A 83 -6.90 -3.42 -4.21
CA ALA A 83 -5.90 -2.50 -3.70
C ALA A 83 -5.15 -1.83 -4.85
N GLY A 84 -4.63 -0.64 -4.59
CA GLY A 84 -3.71 0.04 -5.49
C GLY A 84 -2.36 0.27 -4.81
N TRP A 85 -1.31 0.34 -5.62
CA TRP A 85 0.01 0.82 -5.23
C TRP A 85 0.16 2.30 -5.60
N VAL A 86 0.71 3.10 -4.69
CA VAL A 86 0.91 4.54 -4.88
C VAL A 86 2.37 4.90 -4.70
N GLY A 87 2.92 5.67 -5.63
CA GLY A 87 4.19 6.36 -5.50
C GLY A 87 3.97 7.87 -5.40
N ALA A 88 4.37 8.49 -4.29
CA ALA A 88 4.29 9.92 -4.09
C ALA A 88 5.57 10.62 -4.54
N ARG A 89 5.50 11.30 -5.70
CA ARG A 89 6.57 12.17 -6.19
C ARG A 89 6.73 13.37 -5.25
N GLY A 90 7.97 13.82 -5.07
CA GLY A 90 8.33 14.84 -4.08
C GLY A 90 8.59 14.28 -2.67
N CYS A 91 8.03 13.09 -2.37
CA CYS A 91 8.23 12.41 -1.09
C CYS A 91 9.18 11.22 -1.14
N ASN A 92 9.52 10.70 -2.33
CA ASN A 92 10.27 9.45 -2.50
C ASN A 92 9.70 8.30 -1.65
N HIS A 93 8.37 8.24 -1.54
CA HIS A 93 7.67 7.28 -0.69
C HIS A 93 6.61 6.50 -1.47
N ALA A 94 6.39 5.27 -1.05
CA ALA A 94 5.39 4.38 -1.63
C ALA A 94 4.47 3.80 -0.55
N PHE A 95 3.20 3.66 -0.87
CA PHE A 95 2.13 3.20 0.02
C PHE A 95 0.95 2.64 -0.79
N ASN A 96 -0.17 2.34 -0.15
CA ASN A 96 -1.33 1.73 -0.80
C ASN A 96 -2.55 2.66 -0.79
N VAL A 97 -3.45 2.43 -1.74
CA VAL A 97 -4.75 3.08 -1.82
C VAL A 97 -5.85 2.03 -1.90
N PHE A 98 -6.96 2.27 -1.20
CA PHE A 98 -8.15 1.43 -1.21
C PHE A 98 -9.36 2.32 -1.49
N GLN A 99 -10.23 1.88 -2.40
CA GLN A 99 -11.54 2.50 -2.57
C GLN A 99 -12.52 1.79 -1.64
N THR A 100 -12.94 2.44 -0.56
CA THR A 100 -13.97 1.89 0.31
C THR A 100 -15.36 2.24 -0.20
N THR A 101 -16.30 1.33 -0.01
CA THR A 101 -17.69 1.48 -0.47
C THR A 101 -18.50 2.48 0.36
N ASP A 102 -18.03 2.83 1.55
CA ASP A 102 -18.75 3.60 2.57
C ASP A 102 -18.00 4.85 3.09
N GLN A 103 -16.67 4.93 2.96
CA GLN A 103 -15.86 6.08 3.42
C GLN A 103 -14.98 6.71 2.33
N GLY A 104 -15.14 6.30 1.07
CA GLY A 104 -14.37 6.81 -0.06
C GLY A 104 -12.92 6.29 -0.08
N THR A 105 -11.99 7.10 -0.61
CA THR A 105 -10.59 6.71 -0.81
C THR A 105 -9.81 6.75 0.50
N ILE A 106 -9.14 5.64 0.83
CA ILE A 106 -8.28 5.50 2.01
C ILE A 106 -6.85 5.18 1.59
N TYR A 107 -5.88 5.91 2.14
CA TYR A 107 -4.46 5.68 1.90
C TYR A 107 -3.80 5.04 3.13
N ILE A 108 -3.05 3.96 2.91
CA ILE A 108 -2.43 3.17 3.97
C ILE A 108 -0.94 3.02 3.73
N ASP A 109 -0.14 3.38 4.73
CA ASP A 109 1.29 3.12 4.75
C ASP A 109 1.63 2.05 5.79
N CYS A 110 1.93 0.85 5.28
CA CYS A 110 2.37 -0.31 6.04
C CYS A 110 3.90 -0.41 6.17
N THR A 111 4.66 0.62 5.78
CA THR A 111 6.12 0.57 5.85
C THR A 111 6.56 0.33 7.30
N GLY A 112 7.24 -0.79 7.50
CA GLY A 112 7.80 -1.20 8.79
C GLY A 112 9.01 -0.36 9.19
N MET A 113 9.63 -0.73 10.31
CA MET A 113 10.82 -0.04 10.85
C MET A 113 12.08 -0.88 10.69
N PRO A 114 13.28 -0.27 10.75
CA PRO A 114 14.52 -1.03 10.91
C PRO A 114 14.43 -1.98 12.12
N GLY A 115 14.78 -3.25 11.92
CA GLY A 115 14.65 -4.30 12.95
C GLY A 115 13.27 -4.95 13.07
N GLY A 116 12.25 -4.41 12.42
CA GLY A 116 10.87 -4.92 12.46
C GLY A 116 10.12 -4.50 13.73
N ALA A 117 8.80 -4.30 13.62
CA ALA A 117 7.92 -3.97 14.73
C ALA A 117 6.46 -4.18 14.33
N THR A 118 5.57 -4.44 15.28
CA THR A 118 4.13 -4.55 15.03
C THR A 118 3.44 -3.19 15.04
N LEU A 119 2.21 -3.12 14.50
CA LEU A 119 1.32 -1.95 14.57
C LEU A 119 1.88 -0.72 13.87
N GLN A 120 2.56 -0.93 12.74
CA GLN A 120 3.15 0.13 11.92
C GLN A 120 2.21 0.66 10.84
N ASP A 121 1.03 0.07 10.62
CA ASP A 121 0.06 0.62 9.68
C ASP A 121 -0.40 2.02 10.07
N LYS A 122 -0.37 2.91 9.07
CA LYS A 122 -0.76 4.31 9.20
C LYS A 122 -1.82 4.63 8.16
N GLN A 123 -2.87 5.32 8.57
CA GLN A 123 -3.75 5.99 7.61
C GLN A 123 -3.14 7.36 7.27
N LEU A 124 -2.93 7.61 6.00
CA LEU A 124 -2.32 8.83 5.50
C LEU A 124 -3.37 9.88 5.11
N ASN A 125 -3.05 11.14 5.36
CA ASN A 125 -3.71 12.29 4.77
C ASN A 125 -2.92 12.68 3.52
N VAL A 126 -3.49 12.43 2.33
CA VAL A 126 -2.82 12.63 1.05
C VAL A 126 -3.59 13.68 0.24
N ALA A 127 -2.90 14.77 -0.11
CA ALA A 127 -3.43 15.78 -1.03
C ALA A 127 -2.26 16.44 -1.78
N VAL A 128 -2.40 16.62 -3.09
CA VAL A 128 -1.39 17.32 -3.91
C VAL A 128 -1.22 18.75 -3.41
N GLY A 129 0.04 19.18 -3.28
CA GLY A 129 0.42 20.48 -2.74
C GLY A 129 0.36 20.57 -1.20
N GLN A 130 0.07 19.48 -0.49
CA GLN A 130 0.04 19.44 0.96
C GLN A 130 1.14 18.53 1.54
N PRO A 131 1.56 18.75 2.80
CA PRO A 131 2.46 17.84 3.48
C PRO A 131 1.89 16.43 3.60
N LEU A 132 2.72 15.42 3.34
CA LEU A 132 2.33 14.03 3.58
C LEU A 132 2.37 13.73 5.09
N THR A 133 1.19 13.50 5.66
CA THR A 133 1.02 13.22 7.09
C THR A 133 0.17 11.97 7.30
N GLY A 134 0.12 11.46 8.52
CA GLY A 134 -0.75 10.35 8.86
C GLY A 134 -0.85 10.08 10.36
N LYS A 135 -1.67 9.09 10.69
CA LYS A 135 -1.88 8.58 12.04
C LYS A 135 -1.72 7.07 12.06
N TYR A 136 -1.13 6.53 13.13
CA TYR A 136 -1.12 5.08 13.31
C TYR A 136 -2.54 4.57 13.50
N LEU A 137 -2.86 3.43 12.90
CA LEU A 137 -4.19 2.82 12.99
C LEU A 137 -4.41 2.09 14.32
N PHE A 138 -3.38 1.41 14.83
CA PHE A 138 -3.52 0.47 15.95
C PHE A 138 -2.70 0.86 17.18
N ARG A 139 -2.13 2.07 17.20
CA ARG A 139 -1.45 2.67 18.35
C ARG A 139 -1.57 4.18 18.32
N SER A 140 -1.26 4.83 19.43
CA SER A 140 -1.20 6.30 19.47
C SER A 140 0.03 6.82 18.73
N GLY A 141 -0.15 7.90 17.97
CA GLY A 141 0.94 8.62 17.31
C GLY A 141 0.57 9.12 15.92
N THR A 142 1.32 10.11 15.46
CA THR A 142 1.21 10.69 14.12
C THR A 142 2.54 10.59 13.39
N VAL A 143 2.50 10.61 12.06
CA VAL A 143 3.67 10.68 11.20
C VAL A 143 3.61 11.94 10.34
N GLN A 144 4.76 12.57 10.15
CA GLN A 144 4.97 13.63 9.16
C GLN A 144 6.23 13.26 8.38
N MET A 145 6.10 13.09 7.06
CA MET A 145 7.19 12.56 6.24
C MET A 145 8.20 13.64 5.80
N GLY A 146 8.00 14.90 6.20
CA GLY A 146 8.90 16.01 5.89
C GLY A 146 8.93 16.40 4.40
N CYS A 147 7.91 16.01 3.64
CA CYS A 147 7.77 16.29 2.21
C CYS A 147 6.41 16.90 1.88
N THR A 148 6.29 17.49 0.69
CA THR A 148 5.03 17.89 0.07
C THR A 148 4.71 16.93 -1.06
N VAL A 149 3.43 16.54 -1.20
CA VAL A 149 3.00 15.66 -2.29
C VAL A 149 2.91 16.47 -3.57
N ASP A 150 3.83 16.23 -4.52
CA ASP A 150 3.80 16.93 -5.81
C ASP A 150 2.85 16.26 -6.79
N ASN A 151 2.89 14.93 -6.86
CA ASN A 151 2.07 14.13 -7.75
C ASN A 151 2.00 12.68 -7.24
N LEU A 152 0.91 12.00 -7.58
CA LEU A 152 0.71 10.58 -7.28
C LEU A 152 0.78 9.77 -8.57
N LEU A 153 1.61 8.74 -8.57
CA LEU A 153 1.54 7.63 -9.50
C LEU A 153 0.70 6.54 -8.85
N VAL A 154 -0.40 6.14 -9.48
CA VAL A 154 -1.28 5.10 -8.96
C VAL A 154 -1.36 3.96 -9.95
N TYR A 155 -1.12 2.74 -9.47
CA TYR A 155 -1.26 1.50 -10.22
C TYR A 155 -2.28 0.63 -9.49
N TRP A 156 -3.32 0.23 -10.22
CA TRP A 156 -4.27 -0.80 -9.81
C TRP A 156 -3.83 -2.05 -10.53
#